data_AF-A5E1L6-F1
#
_entry.id   AF-A5E1L6-F1
#
_cell.length_a   1.000
_cell.length_b   1.000
_cell.length_c   1.000
_cell.angle_alpha   90.00
_cell.angle_beta   90.00
_cell.angle_gamma   90.00
#
_symmetry.space_group_name_H-M   'P 1'
#
loop_
_entity.id
_entity.type
_entity.pdbx_description
1 polymer ?
#
loop_
_entity_poly.entity_id
_entity_poly.type
_entity_poly.pdbx_seq_one_letter_code
_entity_poly.pdbx_strand_id
1 'polypeptide(L)' 'MYYVGLNTDEKFNLPGFWPDPTTLNQIPKEPHEIQAEVARIRKARLEKRARLEAKARELGITEDDVEEDAPTT' A
#
# COMPACT_ATOMS: atom_id res chain seq x y z
N MET A 1 -29.48 18.17 22.59
CA MET A 1 -28.12 18.51 22.14
C MET A 1 -27.20 18.35 23.32
N TYR A 2 -26.26 17.41 23.32
CA TYR A 2 -25.29 17.31 24.42
C TYR A 2 -24.28 18.44 24.26
N TYR A 3 -24.26 19.37 25.22
CA TYR A 3 -23.19 20.37 25.28
C TYR A 3 -21.99 19.74 25.97
N VAL A 4 -21.03 19.34 25.14
CA VAL A 4 -19.77 18.75 25.59
C VAL A 4 -18.74 19.84 25.39
N GLY A 5 -18.47 20.63 26.44
CA GLY A 5 -17.68 21.87 26.40
C GLY A 5 -16.33 21.76 25.69
N LEU A 6 -15.22 21.71 26.42
CA LEU A 6 -13.87 21.57 25.84
C LEU A 6 -13.29 20.15 25.99
N ASN A 7 -13.87 19.35 26.88
CA ASN A 7 -13.41 17.97 27.17
C ASN A 7 -14.07 16.96 26.23
N THR A 8 -14.01 17.25 24.93
CA THR A 8 -14.58 16.42 23.87
C THR A 8 -13.73 15.16 23.66
N ASP A 9 -12.41 15.31 23.75
CA ASP A 9 -11.45 14.20 23.60
C ASP A 9 -11.70 13.10 24.64
N GLU A 10 -11.72 13.44 25.93
CA GLU A 10 -11.97 12.47 27.00
C GLU A 10 -13.34 11.77 26.89
N LYS A 11 -14.38 12.50 26.46
CA LYS A 11 -15.76 12.00 26.45
C LYS A 11 -16.13 11.19 25.21
N PHE A 12 -15.38 11.35 24.12
CA PHE A 12 -15.61 10.63 22.87
C PHE A 12 -14.44 9.73 22.46
N ASN A 13 -13.38 9.64 23.27
CA ASN A 13 -12.32 8.67 23.03
C ASN A 13 -12.86 7.26 23.25
N LEU A 14 -12.91 6.49 22.17
CA LEU A 14 -13.28 5.09 22.19
C LEU A 14 -12.02 4.27 22.54
N PRO A 15 -11.99 3.56 23.68
CA PRO A 15 -10.84 2.74 24.02
C PRO A 15 -10.65 1.67 22.94
N GLY A 16 -9.44 1.61 22.37
CA GLY A 16 -9.14 0.68 21.26
C GLY A 16 -9.67 1.13 19.89
N PHE A 17 -10.03 2.40 19.71
CA PHE A 17 -10.41 2.94 18.40
C PHE A 17 -9.29 2.79 17.36
N TRP A 18 -8.05 3.05 17.78
CA TRP A 18 -6.88 2.89 16.93
C TRP A 18 -6.36 1.46 17.00
N PRO A 19 -5.99 0.85 15.86
CA PRO A 19 -5.37 -0.46 15.85
C PRO A 19 -4.09 -0.43 16.68
N ASP A 20 -3.86 -1.50 17.44
CA ASP A 20 -2.69 -1.64 18.30
C ASP A 20 -1.42 -1.44 17.45
N PRO A 21 -0.52 -0.49 17.81
CA PRO A 21 0.71 -0.23 17.08
C PRO A 21 1.54 -1.48 16.84
N THR A 22 1.47 -2.50 17.69
CA THR A 22 2.19 -3.78 17.48
C THR A 22 1.61 -4.63 16.36
N THR A 23 0.32 -4.45 16.04
CA THR A 23 -0.38 -5.16 14.96
C THR A 23 -0.13 -4.50 13.60
N LEU A 24 0.36 -3.25 13.58
CA LEU A 24 0.73 -2.56 12.35
C LEU A 24 2.07 -3.04 11.78
N ASN A 25 2.24 -2.80 10.48
CA ASN A 25 3.51 -2.99 9.79
C ASN A 25 4.58 -2.11 10.43
N GLN A 26 5.61 -2.76 10.99
CA GLN A 26 6.75 -2.05 11.56
C GLN A 26 7.72 -1.64 10.46
N ILE A 27 8.10 -0.36 10.47
CA ILE A 27 9.11 0.16 9.55
C ILE A 27 10.49 -0.20 10.12
N PRO A 28 11.37 -0.86 9.34
CA PRO A 28 12.74 -1.14 9.78
C PRO A 28 13.47 0.18 10.06
N LYS A 29 14.16 0.25 11.20
CA LYS A 29 14.83 1.48 11.66
C LYS A 29 16.33 1.43 11.39
N GLU A 30 16.90 0.24 11.34
CA GLU A 30 18.34 0.06 11.18
C GLU A 30 18.74 0.03 9.68
N PRO A 31 19.89 0.61 9.30
CA PRO A 31 20.30 0.70 7.90
C PRO A 31 20.43 -0.65 7.18
N HIS A 32 20.86 -1.70 7.88
CA HIS A 32 21.04 -3.03 7.32
C HIS A 32 19.70 -3.73 7.05
N GLU A 33 18.71 -3.54 7.95
CA GLU A 33 17.35 -4.04 7.77
C GLU A 33 16.67 -3.38 6.57
N ILE A 34 16.87 -2.07 6.41
CA ILE A 34 16.34 -1.31 5.27
C ILE A 34 16.91 -1.86 3.95
N GLN A 35 18.20 -2.14 3.89
CA GLN A 35 18.82 -2.70 2.68
C GLN A 35 18.28 -4.08 2.32
N ALA A 36 18.09 -4.95 3.32
CA ALA A 36 17.51 -6.27 3.13
C ALA A 36 16.06 -6.18 2.63
N GLU A 37 15.25 -5.29 3.20
CA GLU A 37 13.88 -5.06 2.79
C GLU A 37 13.78 -4.49 1.36
N VAL A 38 14.65 -3.55 1.01
CA VAL A 38 14.73 -3.02 -0.36
C VAL A 38 15.11 -4.11 -1.37
N ALA A 39 16.05 -4.99 -1.02
CA ALA A 39 16.41 -6.13 -1.87
C ALA A 39 15.22 -7.09 -2.07
N ARG A 40 14.48 -7.39 -0.99
CA ARG A 40 13.24 -8.18 -1.03
C ARG A 40 12.21 -7.56 -1.97
N ILE A 41 11.96 -6.26 -1.84
CA ILE A 41 10.99 -5.52 -2.67
C ILE A 41 11.41 -5.54 -4.14
N ARG A 42 12.70 -5.34 -4.45
CA ARG A 42 13.22 -5.40 -5.83
C ARG A 42 13.00 -6.76 -6.46
N LYS A 43 13.28 -7.85 -5.73
CA LYS A 43 13.04 -9.21 -6.21
C LYS A 43 11.55 -9.46 -6.50
N ALA A 44 10.67 -9.12 -5.57
CA ALA A 44 9.23 -9.28 -5.75
C ALA A 44 8.68 -8.46 -6.94
N ARG A 45 9.22 -7.25 -7.16
CA ARG A 45 8.87 -6.42 -8.33
C ARG A 45 9.29 -7.07 -9.65
N LEU A 46 10.51 -7.60 -9.72
CA LEU A 46 11.00 -8.28 -10.93
C LEU A 46 10.18 -9.53 -11.24
N GLU A 47 9.86 -10.34 -10.23
CA GLU A 47 8.99 -11.51 -10.39
C GLU A 47 7.58 -11.12 -10.86
N LYS A 48 6.98 -10.08 -10.27
CA LYS A 48 5.68 -9.56 -10.70
C LYS A 48 5.74 -9.08 -12.15
N ARG A 49 6.79 -8.36 -12.54
CA ARG A 49 6.99 -7.89 -13.92
C ARG A 49 7.10 -9.05 -14.90
N ALA A 50 7.97 -10.03 -14.63
CA ALA A 50 8.11 -11.22 -15.48
C ALA A 50 6.79 -11.98 -15.64
N ARG A 51 6.01 -12.10 -14.55
CA ARG A 51 4.67 -12.71 -14.60
C ARG A 51 3.69 -11.91 -15.47
N LEU A 52 3.73 -10.58 -15.39
CA LEU A 52 2.88 -9.72 -16.21
C LEU A 52 3.29 -9.77 -17.69
N GLU A 53 4.58 -9.77 -17.99
CA GLU A 53 5.10 -9.92 -19.36
C GLU A 53 4.72 -11.28 -19.97
N ALA A 54 4.81 -12.37 -19.20
CA ALA A 54 4.35 -13.69 -19.64
C ALA A 54 2.84 -13.70 -19.93
N LYS A 55 2.03 -13.13 -19.04
CA LYS A 55 0.58 -13.01 -19.25
C LYS A 55 0.22 -12.12 -20.45
N ALA A 56 0.92 -11.02 -20.64
CA ALA A 56 0.71 -10.14 -21.79
C ALA A 56 1.01 -10.86 -23.10
N ARG A 57 2.09 -11.66 -23.14
CA ARG A 57 2.45 -12.49 -24.28
C ARG A 57 1.40 -13.58 -24.58
N GLU A 58 0.82 -14.19 -23.55
CA GLU A 58 -0.27 -15.17 -23.69
C GLU A 58 -1.56 -14.53 -24.23
N LEU A 59 -1.87 -13.31 -23.78
CA LEU A 59 -3.08 -12.58 -24.18
C LEU A 59 -2.93 -11.85 -25.52
N GLY A 60 -1.72 -11.78 -26.08
CA GLY A 60 -1.47 -11.12 -27.37
C GLY A 60 -1.71 -9.60 -27.36
N ILE A 61 -1.73 -8.99 -26.18
CA ILE A 61 -1.97 -7.55 -26.01
C ILE A 61 -0.76 -6.80 -26.57
N THR A 62 -0.99 -6.00 -27.62
CA THR A 62 -0.01 -5.11 -28.23
C THR A 62 -0.11 -3.72 -27.61
N GLU A 63 0.95 -2.90 -27.71
CA GLU A 63 1.01 -1.55 -27.12
C GLU A 63 -0.18 -0.66 -27.55
N ASP A 64 -0.83 -0.96 -28.68
CA ASP A 64 -1.98 -0.25 -29.23
C ASP A 64 -3.30 -0.45 -28.43
N ASP A 65 -3.45 -1.52 -27.65
CA ASP A 65 -4.70 -1.79 -26.89
C ASP A 65 -4.82 -0.93 -25.61
N VAL A 66 -3.72 -0.32 -25.16
CA VAL A 66 -3.66 0.46 -23.91
C VAL A 66 -4.12 1.91 -24.13
N GLU A 67 -4.11 2.41 -25.38
CA GLU A 67 -4.52 3.78 -25.71
C GLU A 67 -6.05 3.99 -25.70
N GLU A 68 -6.88 2.96 -25.86
CA GLU A 68 -8.35 3.11 -25.88
C GLU A 68 -8.96 3.41 -24.48
N ASP A 69 -8.27 3.05 -23.39
CA ASP A 69 -8.81 3.16 -22.03
C ASP A 69 -8.34 4.42 -21.25
N ALA A 70 -7.56 5.30 -21.86
CA ALA A 70 -7.18 6.57 -21.22
C ALA A 70 -8.32 7.60 -21.35
N PRO A 71 -8.94 8.07 -20.24
CA PRO A 71 -9.94 9.12 -20.34
C PRO A 71 -9.26 10.43 -20.76
N THR A 72 -9.50 10.84 -22.00
CA THR A 72 -9.14 12.16 -22.53
C THR A 72 -9.74 13.22 -21.60
N THR A 73 -8.91 13.87 -20.78
CA THR A 73 -9.28 14.97 -19.88
C THR A 73 -8.83 16.30 -20.48
#